data_AF-A0A832V9Q5-F1
#
_entry.id   AF-A0A832V9Q5-F1
#
_cell.length_a   1.000
_cell.length_b   1.000
_cell.length_c   1.000
_cell.angle_alpha   90.00
_cell.angle_beta   90.00
_cell.angle_gamma   90.00
#
_symmetry.space_group_name_H-M   'P 1'
#
loop_
_entity.id
_entity.type
_entity.pdbx_description
1 polymer ?
#
loop_
_entity_poly.entity_id
_entity_poly.type
_entity_poly.pdbx_seq_one_letter_code
_entity_poly.pdbx_strand_id
1 'polypeptide(L)'
;MRRRGTAGVMVASQHPLFRLISHLKDYRGQVILASICSILNKFWDLAPPILIGMAIDVVAMKEESMLAGLGYTDPLVQFKILVSLTVVIWVLESLFEYWYGILWRNLAQSAQHELRMDAYEHIQNLEMQWFSEQTTGGLMAIMNDDVNQLERFLDQGATDLLHVGTTVIIVSAVMFLLAPEVAILAILPIPV
;
A
#
# COMPACT_ATOMS: atom_id res chain seq x y z
N MET A 1 -0.32 -59.16 -8.72
CA MET A 1 0.19 -58.59 -7.45
C MET A 1 -0.06 -57.09 -7.45
N ARG A 2 -0.71 -56.60 -6.38
CA ARG A 2 -1.35 -55.27 -6.25
C ARG A 2 -0.35 -54.11 -6.26
N ARG A 3 -0.59 -53.11 -7.12
CA ARG A 3 -0.08 -51.74 -6.96
C ARG A 3 -0.71 -51.13 -5.70
N ARG A 4 0.11 -50.85 -4.68
CA ARG A 4 -0.30 -49.97 -3.57
C ARG A 4 -0.25 -48.54 -4.08
N GLY A 5 -1.43 -47.95 -4.30
CA GLY A 5 -1.56 -46.50 -4.41
C GLY A 5 -1.22 -45.90 -3.06
N THR A 6 -0.09 -45.19 -2.98
CA THR A 6 0.18 -44.26 -1.90
C THR A 6 -0.84 -43.15 -2.01
N ALA A 7 -1.67 -43.02 -0.97
CA ALA A 7 -2.58 -41.91 -0.80
C ALA A 7 -1.75 -40.62 -0.82
N GLY A 8 -1.83 -39.88 -1.92
CA GLY A 8 -1.38 -38.51 -1.98
C GLY A 8 -2.19 -37.74 -0.95
N VAL A 9 -1.54 -37.35 0.14
CA VAL A 9 -2.08 -36.33 1.03
C VAL A 9 -2.24 -35.09 0.17
N MET A 10 -3.48 -34.79 -0.22
CA MET A 10 -3.84 -33.50 -0.81
C MET A 10 -3.66 -32.46 0.29
N VAL A 11 -2.42 -32.00 0.47
CA VAL A 11 -2.17 -30.70 1.09
C VAL A 11 -2.87 -29.72 0.17
N ALA A 12 -4.01 -29.18 0.60
CA ALA A 12 -4.71 -28.12 -0.11
C ALA A 12 -3.64 -27.10 -0.53
N SER A 13 -3.50 -26.90 -1.83
CA SER A 13 -2.51 -25.99 -2.40
C SER A 13 -2.86 -24.58 -1.95
N GLN A 14 -2.39 -24.21 -0.76
CA GLN A 14 -2.48 -22.84 -0.28
C GLN A 14 -1.81 -21.98 -1.33
N HIS A 15 -2.52 -20.94 -1.76
CA HIS A 15 -2.01 -20.00 -2.75
C HIS A 15 -0.61 -19.56 -2.32
N PRO A 16 0.40 -19.53 -3.21
CA PRO A 16 1.79 -19.22 -2.85
C PRO A 16 1.93 -17.94 -2.01
N LEU A 17 1.12 -16.92 -2.32
CA LEU A 17 1.00 -15.68 -1.55
C LEU A 17 0.60 -15.90 -0.09
N PHE A 18 -0.31 -16.83 0.20
CA PHE A 18 -0.76 -17.12 1.56
C PHE A 18 0.34 -17.82 2.38
N ARG A 19 1.14 -18.66 1.73
CA ARG A 19 2.34 -19.26 2.32
C ARG A 19 3.37 -18.19 2.65
N LEU A 20 3.56 -17.23 1.76
CA LEU A 20 4.48 -16.12 1.96
C LEU A 20 4.06 -15.19 3.10
N ILE A 21 2.77 -14.84 3.17
CA ILE A 21 2.17 -14.10 4.28
C ILE A 21 2.31 -14.88 5.60
N SER A 22 2.35 -16.22 5.54
CA SER A 22 2.58 -17.04 6.72
C SER A 22 4.03 -17.01 7.22
N HIS A 23 5.01 -16.75 6.34
CA HIS A 23 6.42 -16.52 6.68
C HIS A 23 6.61 -15.15 7.34
N LEU A 24 5.83 -14.15 6.92
CA LEU A 24 5.83 -12.81 7.52
C LEU A 24 5.07 -12.70 8.85
N LYS A 25 4.68 -13.83 9.47
CA LYS A 25 3.89 -13.83 10.71
C LYS A 25 4.58 -13.10 11.86
N ASP A 26 5.90 -13.19 11.93
CA ASP A 26 6.67 -12.57 13.00
C ASP A 26 6.74 -11.04 12.83
N TYR A 27 6.45 -10.55 11.63
CA TYR A 27 6.43 -9.12 11.29
C TYR A 27 5.02 -8.51 11.27
N ARG A 28 3.99 -9.22 11.74
CA ARG A 28 2.59 -8.73 11.73
C ARG A 28 2.42 -7.34 12.33
N GLY A 29 3.12 -7.04 13.42
CA GLY A 29 3.06 -5.72 14.05
C GLY A 29 3.61 -4.61 13.14
N GLN A 30 4.72 -4.86 12.46
CA GLN A 30 5.32 -3.92 11.52
C GLN A 30 4.43 -3.71 10.30
N VAL A 31 3.86 -4.79 9.74
CA VAL A 31 2.92 -4.72 8.60
C VAL A 31 1.70 -3.88 8.95
N ILE A 32 1.09 -4.10 10.12
CA ILE A 32 -0.09 -3.34 10.57
C ILE A 32 0.27 -1.87 10.75
N LEU A 33 1.38 -1.57 11.42
CA LEU A 33 1.81 -0.19 11.65
C LEU A 33 2.11 0.52 10.33
N ALA A 34 2.85 -0.13 9.42
CA ALA A 34 3.19 0.40 8.10
C ALA A 34 1.92 0.68 7.30
N SER A 35 0.96 -0.26 7.29
CA SER A 35 -0.32 -0.10 6.60
C SER A 35 -1.14 1.07 7.15
N ILE A 36 -1.21 1.23 8.48
CA ILE A 36 -1.90 2.35 9.11
C ILE A 36 -1.23 3.67 8.72
N CYS A 37 0.10 3.75 8.78
CA CYS A 37 0.85 4.93 8.35
C CYS A 37 0.62 5.26 6.87
N SER A 38 0.61 4.26 5.97
CA SER A 38 0.31 4.44 4.55
C SER A 38 -1.11 4.99 4.33
N ILE A 39 -2.12 4.43 4.99
CA ILE A 39 -3.51 4.90 4.88
C ILE A 39 -3.65 6.34 5.41
N LEU A 40 -3.02 6.65 6.55
CA LEU A 40 -3.03 8.01 7.11
C LEU A 40 -2.30 9.00 6.21
N ASN A 41 -1.13 8.64 5.67
CA ASN A 41 -0.47 9.46 4.66
C ASN A 41 -1.43 9.75 3.49
N LYS A 42 -2.09 8.71 2.96
CA LYS A 42 -2.97 8.88 1.81
C LYS A 42 -4.16 9.78 2.10
N PHE A 43 -4.65 9.81 3.34
CA PHE A 43 -5.67 10.77 3.75
C PHE A 43 -5.19 12.22 3.64
N TRP A 44 -3.96 12.51 4.06
CA TRP A 44 -3.37 13.86 3.97
C TRP A 44 -3.07 14.25 2.52
N ASP A 45 -2.51 13.33 1.72
CA ASP A 45 -2.24 13.52 0.29
C ASP A 45 -3.50 13.83 -0.54
N LEU A 46 -4.68 13.37 -0.10
CA LEU A 46 -5.96 13.65 -0.76
C LEU A 46 -6.66 14.93 -0.28
N ALA A 47 -6.12 15.64 0.70
CA ALA A 47 -6.71 16.87 1.22
C ALA A 47 -6.57 18.12 0.30
N PRO A 48 -5.51 18.31 -0.51
CA PRO A 48 -5.32 19.54 -1.30
C PRO A 48 -6.49 19.93 -2.22
N PRO A 49 -7.17 19.02 -2.95
CA PRO A 49 -8.35 19.38 -3.74
C PRO A 49 -9.48 20.00 -2.91
N ILE A 50 -9.68 19.51 -1.68
CA ILE A 50 -10.69 20.03 -0.75
C ILE A 50 -10.29 21.43 -0.27
N LEU A 51 -9.01 21.64 0.06
CA LEU A 51 -8.48 22.96 0.42
C LEU A 51 -8.64 23.97 -0.72
N ILE A 52 -8.40 23.55 -1.96
CA ILE A 52 -8.58 24.39 -3.15
C ILE A 52 -10.06 24.76 -3.31
N GLY A 53 -10.98 23.80 -3.14
CA GLY A 53 -12.43 24.08 -3.14
C GLY A 53 -12.80 25.12 -2.09
N MET A 54 -12.36 24.95 -0.84
CA MET A 54 -12.60 25.93 0.22
C MET A 54 -12.00 27.30 -0.11
N ALA A 55 -10.79 27.37 -0.69
CA ALA A 55 -10.17 28.62 -1.09
C ALA A 55 -10.97 29.34 -2.20
N ILE A 56 -11.52 28.60 -3.17
CA ILE A 56 -12.42 29.14 -4.19
C ILE A 56 -13.67 29.73 -3.53
N ASP A 57 -14.27 29.04 -2.56
CA ASP A 57 -15.46 29.51 -1.85
C ASP A 57 -15.19 30.80 -1.06
N VAL A 58 -14.03 30.92 -0.41
CA VAL A 58 -13.62 32.17 0.28
C VAL A 58 -13.58 33.34 -0.71
N VAL A 59 -13.01 33.13 -1.90
CA VAL A 59 -12.90 34.18 -2.93
C VAL A 59 -14.26 34.52 -3.53
N ALA A 60 -15.06 33.51 -3.85
CA ALA A 60 -16.33 33.66 -4.55
C ALA A 60 -17.45 34.18 -3.66
N MET A 61 -17.58 33.65 -2.44
CA MET A 61 -18.72 33.88 -1.55
C MET A 61 -18.40 34.83 -0.38
N LYS A 62 -17.12 35.09 -0.08
CA LYS A 62 -16.65 36.01 0.98
C LYS A 62 -17.31 35.75 2.35
N GLU A 63 -18.29 36.56 2.74
CA GLU A 63 -18.99 36.49 4.03
C GLU A 63 -20.03 35.35 4.10
N GLU A 64 -20.34 34.71 2.97
CA GLU A 64 -21.20 33.52 2.90
C GLU A 64 -20.41 32.22 2.69
N SER A 65 -19.08 32.27 2.81
CA SER A 65 -18.24 31.07 2.67
C SER A 65 -18.50 30.07 3.81
N MET A 66 -18.18 28.79 3.59
CA MET A 66 -18.30 27.75 4.63
C MET A 66 -17.57 28.12 5.94
N LEU A 67 -16.42 28.82 5.82
CA LEU A 67 -15.64 29.29 6.97
C LEU A 67 -16.28 30.50 7.67
N ALA A 68 -17.03 31.33 6.96
CA ALA A 68 -17.82 32.41 7.54
C ALA A 68 -18.98 31.84 8.38
N GLY A 69 -19.59 30.72 7.95
CA GLY A 69 -20.59 29.99 8.73
C GLY A 69 -20.06 29.42 10.06
N LEU A 70 -18.74 29.24 10.19
CA LEU A 70 -18.05 28.84 11.42
C LEU A 70 -17.65 30.03 12.31
N GLY A 71 -17.99 31.27 11.92
CA GLY A 71 -17.75 32.49 12.69
C GLY A 71 -16.56 33.33 12.25
N TYR A 72 -15.86 32.95 11.17
CA TYR A 72 -14.73 33.71 10.62
C TYR A 72 -15.18 34.57 9.43
N THR A 73 -15.70 35.77 9.67
CA THR A 73 -16.27 36.60 8.60
C THR A 73 -15.23 37.28 7.71
N ASP A 74 -14.02 37.54 8.21
CA ASP A 74 -12.96 38.22 7.45
C ASP A 74 -12.24 37.26 6.48
N PRO A 75 -12.31 37.50 5.15
CA PRO A 75 -11.63 36.67 4.16
C PRO A 75 -10.11 36.55 4.39
N LEU A 76 -9.45 37.59 4.91
CA LEU A 76 -8.01 37.53 5.21
C LEU A 76 -7.68 36.55 6.33
N VAL A 77 -8.58 36.42 7.32
CA VAL A 77 -8.45 35.45 8.41
C VAL A 77 -8.68 34.03 7.88
N GLN A 78 -9.71 33.85 7.04
CA GLN A 78 -9.99 32.56 6.39
C GLN A 78 -8.78 32.07 5.57
N PHE A 79 -8.16 32.96 4.78
CA PHE A 79 -6.95 32.63 4.03
C PHE A 79 -5.77 32.22 4.92
N LYS A 80 -5.53 32.94 6.03
CA LYS A 80 -4.47 32.56 6.98
C LYS A 80 -4.70 31.18 7.59
N ILE A 81 -5.96 30.86 7.91
CA ILE A 81 -6.34 29.52 8.41
C ILE A 81 -6.05 28.46 7.34
N LEU A 82 -6.49 28.69 6.09
CA LEU A 82 -6.25 27.74 5.01
C LEU A 82 -4.76 27.51 4.76
N VAL A 83 -3.94 28.57 4.72
CA VAL A 83 -2.48 28.45 4.57
C VAL A 83 -1.87 27.67 5.74
N SER A 84 -2.27 27.98 6.98
CA SER A 84 -1.80 27.23 8.15
C SER A 84 -2.19 25.76 8.09
N LEU A 85 -3.41 25.45 7.62
CA LEU A 85 -3.90 24.10 7.47
C LEU A 85 -3.13 23.34 6.38
N THR A 86 -2.84 23.97 5.25
CA THR A 86 -2.00 23.39 4.18
C THR A 86 -0.63 22.99 4.72
N VAL A 87 0.03 23.87 5.49
CA VAL A 87 1.33 23.56 6.08
C VAL A 87 1.25 22.35 7.00
N VAL A 88 0.22 22.28 7.86
CA VAL A 88 0.02 21.13 8.76
C VAL A 88 -0.22 19.84 7.96
N ILE A 89 -1.03 19.89 6.92
CA ILE A 89 -1.32 18.73 6.06
C ILE A 89 -0.04 18.21 5.42
N TRP A 90 0.78 19.07 4.81
CA TRP A 90 2.03 18.65 4.18
C TRP A 90 3.04 18.10 5.19
N VAL A 91 3.14 18.70 6.38
CA VAL A 91 4.01 18.18 7.44
C VAL A 91 3.57 16.77 7.87
N LEU A 92 2.27 16.56 8.06
CA LEU A 92 1.74 15.26 8.44
C LEU A 92 1.88 14.23 7.31
N GLU A 93 1.58 14.62 6.08
CA GLU A 93 1.80 13.81 4.88
C GLU A 93 3.26 13.32 4.82
N SER A 94 4.23 14.22 4.82
CA SER A 94 5.66 13.88 4.77
C SER A 94 6.12 13.04 5.96
N LEU A 95 5.59 13.30 7.16
CA LEU A 95 5.92 12.52 8.36
C LEU A 95 5.45 11.07 8.22
N PHE A 96 4.20 10.87 7.82
CA PHE A 96 3.65 9.51 7.62
C PHE A 96 4.30 8.82 6.43
N GLU A 97 4.67 9.55 5.37
CA GLU A 97 5.44 9.03 4.24
C GLU A 97 6.78 8.45 4.68
N TYR A 98 7.53 9.24 5.42
CA TYR A 98 8.81 8.81 5.97
C TYR A 98 8.67 7.57 6.87
N TRP A 99 7.66 7.54 7.73
CA TRP A 99 7.42 6.41 8.63
C TRP A 99 7.02 5.14 7.90
N TYR A 100 6.03 5.18 7.00
CA TYR A 100 5.67 3.96 6.28
C TYR A 100 6.84 3.49 5.40
N GLY A 101 7.60 4.42 4.80
CA GLY A 101 8.74 4.09 3.94
C GLY A 101 9.82 3.34 4.70
N ILE A 102 10.16 3.76 5.92
CA ILE A 102 11.10 3.03 6.78
C ILE A 102 10.55 1.66 7.16
N LEU A 103 9.28 1.58 7.54
CA LEU A 103 8.68 0.34 8.02
C LEU A 103 8.62 -0.72 6.91
N TRP A 104 8.14 -0.35 5.72
CA TRP A 104 8.08 -1.25 4.57
C TRP A 104 9.48 -1.66 4.09
N ARG A 105 10.42 -0.72 4.03
CA ARG A 105 11.80 -1.04 3.64
C ARG A 105 12.48 -2.00 4.59
N ASN A 106 12.40 -1.74 5.90
CA ASN A 106 13.01 -2.63 6.89
C ASN A 106 12.38 -4.03 6.84
N LEU A 107 11.05 -4.10 6.73
CA LEU A 107 10.34 -5.36 6.54
C LEU A 107 10.83 -6.11 5.30
N ALA A 108 10.89 -5.43 4.16
CA ALA A 108 11.27 -6.02 2.88
C ALA A 108 12.70 -6.57 2.92
N GLN A 109 13.64 -5.81 3.49
CA GLN A 109 15.03 -6.23 3.61
C GLN A 109 15.22 -7.39 4.60
N SER A 110 14.53 -7.38 5.74
CA SER A 110 14.54 -8.49 6.69
C SER A 110 13.98 -9.77 6.06
N ALA A 111 12.82 -9.67 5.39
CA ALA A 111 12.20 -10.80 4.70
C ALA A 111 13.09 -11.33 3.56
N GLN A 112 13.72 -10.44 2.77
CA GLN A 112 14.65 -10.82 1.72
C GLN A 112 15.83 -11.63 2.29
N HIS A 113 16.41 -11.17 3.40
CA HIS A 113 17.53 -11.83 4.03
C HIS A 113 17.16 -13.24 4.51
N GLU A 114 16.05 -13.34 5.25
CA GLU A 114 15.56 -14.60 5.80
C GLU A 114 15.24 -15.62 4.70
N LEU A 115 14.50 -15.21 3.67
CA LEU A 115 14.17 -16.08 2.54
C LEU A 115 15.40 -16.55 1.76
N ARG A 116 16.40 -15.68 1.60
CA ARG A 116 17.65 -16.06 0.92
C ARG A 116 18.43 -17.08 1.76
N MET A 117 18.48 -16.90 3.07
CA MET A 117 19.15 -17.84 3.98
C MET A 117 18.44 -19.19 4.00
N ASP A 118 17.11 -19.20 4.14
CA ASP A 118 16.28 -20.42 4.12
C ASP A 118 16.43 -21.18 2.80
N ALA A 119 16.37 -20.47 1.67
CA ALA A 119 16.55 -21.07 0.36
C ALA A 119 17.96 -21.66 0.20
N TYR A 120 18.99 -20.95 0.65
CA TYR A 120 20.37 -21.41 0.57
C TYR A 120 20.63 -22.64 1.44
N GLU A 121 20.15 -22.65 2.69
CA GLU A 121 20.22 -23.80 3.59
C GLU A 121 19.46 -25.01 3.03
N HIS A 122 18.27 -24.78 2.48
CA HIS A 122 17.49 -25.84 1.85
C HIS A 122 18.26 -26.46 0.68
N ILE A 123 18.80 -25.64 -0.22
CA ILE A 123 19.56 -26.10 -1.39
C ILE A 123 20.78 -26.93 -0.96
N GLN A 124 21.53 -26.50 0.06
CA GLN A 124 22.72 -27.24 0.53
C GLN A 124 22.41 -28.65 1.07
N ASN A 125 21.21 -28.86 1.58
CA ASN A 125 20.79 -30.14 2.15
C ASN A 125 20.18 -31.10 1.11
N LEU A 126 20.12 -30.71 -0.17
CA LEU A 126 19.58 -31.56 -1.23
C LEU A 126 20.61 -32.60 -1.70
N GLU A 127 20.09 -33.75 -2.14
CA GLU A 127 20.90 -34.85 -2.66
C GLU A 127 21.48 -34.54 -4.05
N MET A 128 22.64 -35.13 -4.37
CA MET A 128 23.33 -34.92 -5.66
C MET A 128 22.46 -35.27 -6.88
N GLN A 129 21.55 -36.25 -6.73
CA GLN A 129 20.62 -36.62 -7.79
C GLN A 129 19.71 -35.45 -8.20
N TRP A 130 19.23 -34.67 -7.23
CA TRP A 130 18.39 -33.51 -7.51
C TRP A 130 19.14 -32.46 -8.33
N PHE A 131 20.42 -32.22 -8.02
CA PHE A 131 21.26 -31.30 -8.79
C PHE A 131 21.51 -31.74 -10.23
N SER A 132 21.46 -33.05 -10.53
CA SER A 132 21.60 -33.54 -11.91
C SER A 132 20.42 -33.16 -12.82
N GLU A 133 19.27 -32.83 -12.22
CA GLU A 133 18.05 -32.43 -12.92
C GLU A 133 17.86 -30.90 -12.98
N GLN A 134 18.77 -30.13 -12.37
CA GLN A 134 18.65 -28.68 -12.24
C GLN A 134 19.80 -27.93 -12.89
N THR A 135 19.51 -26.73 -13.40
CA THR A 135 20.55 -25.84 -13.93
C THR A 135 21.06 -24.89 -12.86
N THR A 136 22.37 -24.68 -12.80
CA THR A 136 22.97 -23.66 -11.93
C THR A 136 22.36 -22.26 -12.16
N GLY A 137 22.01 -21.95 -13.42
CA GLY A 137 21.34 -20.70 -13.77
C GLY A 137 19.95 -20.58 -13.15
N GLY A 138 19.14 -21.64 -13.18
CA GLY A 138 17.82 -21.65 -12.55
C GLY A 138 17.88 -21.46 -11.04
N LEU A 139 18.86 -22.09 -10.37
CA LEU A 139 19.11 -21.89 -8.94
C LEU A 139 19.49 -20.44 -8.62
N MET A 140 20.37 -19.84 -9.43
CA MET A 140 20.77 -18.44 -9.26
C MET A 140 19.61 -17.47 -9.48
N ALA A 141 18.75 -17.73 -10.47
CA ALA A 141 17.55 -16.94 -10.71
C ALA A 141 16.59 -16.97 -9.50
N ILE A 142 16.39 -18.14 -8.89
CA ILE A 142 15.55 -18.23 -7.68
C ILE A 142 16.18 -17.44 -6.52
N MET A 143 17.47 -17.63 -6.24
CA MET A 143 18.15 -16.97 -5.11
C MET A 143 18.28 -15.45 -5.27
N ASN A 144 18.24 -14.96 -6.50
CA ASN A 144 18.43 -13.55 -6.83
C ASN A 144 17.12 -12.90 -7.29
N ASP A 145 16.62 -13.28 -8.46
CA ASP A 145 15.51 -12.60 -9.13
C ASP A 145 14.18 -12.78 -8.38
N ASP A 146 13.82 -14.01 -8.01
CA ASP A 146 12.55 -14.29 -7.33
C ASP A 146 12.53 -13.66 -5.92
N VAL A 147 13.62 -13.81 -5.17
CA VAL A 147 13.78 -13.21 -3.83
C VAL A 147 13.75 -11.67 -3.91
N ASN A 148 14.44 -11.06 -4.89
CA ASN A 148 14.42 -9.61 -5.08
C ASN A 148 13.07 -9.11 -5.58
N GLN A 149 12.35 -9.89 -6.39
CA GLN A 149 11.00 -9.52 -6.82
C GLN A 149 10.06 -9.43 -5.64
N LEU A 150 10.20 -10.35 -4.69
CA LEU A 150 9.42 -10.31 -3.48
C LEU A 150 9.78 -9.12 -2.59
N GLU A 151 11.07 -8.82 -2.44
CA GLU A 151 11.52 -7.64 -1.72
C GLU A 151 10.89 -6.36 -2.30
N ARG A 152 10.95 -6.17 -3.61
CA ARG A 152 10.31 -5.02 -4.28
C ARG A 152 8.80 -4.98 -4.07
N PHE A 153 8.14 -6.13 -4.06
CA PHE A 153 6.72 -6.21 -3.77
C PHE A 153 6.42 -5.74 -2.34
N LEU A 154 7.24 -6.10 -1.35
CA LEU A 154 7.06 -5.65 0.03
C LEU A 154 7.47 -4.18 0.23
N ASP A 155 8.56 -3.71 -0.38
CA ASP A 155 9.06 -2.34 -0.25
C ASP A 155 8.09 -1.33 -0.90
N GLN A 156 7.63 -1.62 -2.12
CA GLN A 156 6.82 -0.69 -2.91
C GLN A 156 5.41 -1.23 -3.23
N GLY A 157 5.31 -2.45 -3.74
CA GLY A 157 4.06 -2.98 -4.28
C GLY A 157 2.92 -3.06 -3.26
N ALA A 158 3.24 -3.37 -2.00
CA ALA A 158 2.28 -3.41 -0.91
C ALA A 158 1.70 -2.03 -0.61
N THR A 159 2.55 -1.00 -0.53
CA THR A 159 2.14 0.39 -0.33
C THR A 159 1.31 0.89 -1.51
N ASP A 160 1.73 0.61 -2.75
CA ASP A 160 0.99 1.00 -3.95
C ASP A 160 -0.43 0.42 -3.95
N LEU A 161 -0.58 -0.87 -3.63
CA LEU A 161 -1.88 -1.52 -3.56
C LEU A 161 -2.78 -0.88 -2.50
N LEU A 162 -2.22 -0.58 -1.33
CA LEU A 162 -2.92 0.13 -0.26
C LEU A 162 -3.34 1.53 -0.69
N HIS A 163 -2.45 2.30 -1.33
CA HIS A 163 -2.73 3.64 -1.80
C HIS A 163 -3.79 3.67 -2.89
N VAL A 164 -3.72 2.77 -3.87
CA VAL A 164 -4.74 2.65 -4.93
C VAL A 164 -6.09 2.30 -4.32
N GLY A 165 -6.16 1.27 -3.48
CA GLY A 165 -7.40 0.88 -2.81
C GLY A 165 -7.99 2.00 -1.95
N THR A 166 -7.14 2.68 -1.17
CA THR A 166 -7.55 3.81 -0.32
C THR A 166 -8.05 4.98 -1.17
N THR A 167 -7.37 5.30 -2.27
CA THR A 167 -7.80 6.36 -3.20
C THR A 167 -9.17 6.05 -3.77
N VAL A 168 -9.36 4.84 -4.30
CA VAL A 168 -10.64 4.43 -4.89
C VAL A 168 -11.75 4.54 -3.87
N ILE A 169 -11.55 4.07 -2.64
CA ILE A 169 -12.57 4.13 -1.59
C ILE A 169 -12.87 5.59 -1.18
N ILE A 170 -11.84 6.36 -0.80
CA ILE A 170 -12.01 7.71 -0.27
C ILE A 170 -12.56 8.65 -1.33
N VAL A 171 -11.93 8.70 -2.51
CA VAL A 171 -12.34 9.63 -3.57
C VAL A 171 -13.74 9.29 -4.07
N SER A 172 -14.05 8.01 -4.28
CA SER A 172 -15.41 7.62 -4.69
C SER A 172 -16.43 8.02 -3.63
N ALA A 173 -16.18 7.74 -2.35
CA ALA A 173 -17.09 8.13 -1.27
C ALA A 173 -17.31 9.66 -1.25
N VAL A 174 -16.24 10.46 -1.33
CA VAL A 174 -16.33 11.93 -1.36
C VAL A 174 -17.10 12.41 -2.58
N MET A 175 -16.82 11.87 -3.77
CA MET A 175 -17.51 12.27 -5.01
C MET A 175 -19.01 11.93 -4.97
N PHE A 176 -19.38 10.74 -4.50
CA PHE A 176 -20.79 10.35 -4.38
C PHE A 176 -21.54 11.16 -3.32
N LEU A 177 -20.86 11.67 -2.29
CA LEU A 177 -21.47 12.55 -1.28
C LEU A 177 -21.64 13.98 -1.78
N LEU A 178 -20.64 14.54 -2.48
CA LEU A 178 -20.63 15.95 -2.89
C LEU A 178 -21.29 16.18 -4.25
N ALA A 179 -21.13 15.27 -5.21
CA ALA A 179 -21.62 15.43 -6.57
C ALA A 179 -21.95 14.07 -7.22
N PRO A 180 -23.07 13.41 -6.84
CA PRO A 180 -23.45 12.10 -7.37
C PRO A 180 -23.54 12.04 -8.90
N GLU A 181 -24.06 13.10 -9.53
CA GLU A 181 -24.20 13.18 -11.00
C GLU A 181 -22.83 13.16 -11.70
N VAL A 182 -21.87 13.94 -11.19
CA VAL A 182 -20.50 13.99 -11.71
C VAL A 182 -19.79 12.65 -11.47
N ALA A 183 -20.01 12.02 -10.31
CA ALA A 183 -19.43 10.72 -9.99
C ALA A 183 -19.85 9.62 -10.97
N ILE A 184 -21.15 9.55 -11.30
CA ILE A 184 -21.67 8.58 -12.27
C ILE A 184 -21.07 8.83 -13.66
N LEU A 185 -21.04 10.09 -14.10
CA LEU A 185 -20.44 10.45 -15.39
C LEU A 185 -18.95 10.15 -15.46
N ALA A 186 -18.22 10.27 -14.35
CA ALA A 186 -16.80 9.97 -14.26
C ALA A 186 -16.49 8.46 -14.33
N ILE A 187 -17.41 7.60 -13.88
CA ILE A 187 -17.26 6.14 -13.90
C ILE A 187 -17.64 5.53 -15.26
N LEU A 188 -18.57 6.16 -15.98
CA LEU A 188 -19.09 5.67 -17.25
C LEU A 188 -18.03 5.29 -18.32
N PRO A 189 -16.89 6.00 -18.48
CA PRO A 189 -15.85 5.66 -19.44
C PRO A 189 -14.93 4.53 -18.98
N ILE A 190 -15.02 4.07 -17.72
CA ILE A 190 -14.19 2.97 -17.21
C ILE A 190 -14.62 1.70 -17.95
N PRO A 191 -13.73 1.08 -18.76
CA PRO A 191 -14.07 -0.13 -19.48
C PRO A 191 -14.41 -1.26 -18.51
N VAL A 192 -15.47 -2.02 -18.85
CA VAL A 192 -15.93 -3.22 -18.13
C VAL A 192 -14.96 -4.39 -18.23
#